data_AF-A0A5J9VJK1-F1
#
_entry.id   AF-A0A5J9VJK1-F1
#
_cell.length_a   1.000
_cell.length_b   1.000
_cell.length_c   1.000
_cell.angle_alpha   90.00
_cell.angle_beta   90.00
_cell.angle_gamma   90.00
#
_symmetry.space_group_name_H-M   'P 1'
#
loop_
_entity.id
_entity.type
_entity.pdbx_description
1 polymer ?
#
loop_
_entity_poly.entity_id
_entity_poly.type
_entity_poly.pdbx_seq_one_letter_code
_entity_poly.pdbx_strand_id
1 'polypeptide(L)' 'MLSLLFNAGITNALLSCCGNSTVPCGRPGCSVCDDPSTYGSWDGTHPTEAVYKVIADGVLHGPYASPVPLATTCSPS' A
#
# COMPACT_ATOMS: atom_id res chain seq x y z
N MET A 1 -12.92 -1.36 2.87
CA MET A 1 -11.62 -1.41 2.18
C MET A 1 -11.19 -0.02 1.70
N LEU A 2 -11.92 0.64 0.79
CA LEU A 2 -11.56 2.01 0.34
C LEU A 2 -11.52 3.05 1.49
N SER A 3 -12.46 2.98 2.42
CA SER A 3 -12.51 3.87 3.60
C SER A 3 -11.28 3.79 4.50
N LEU A 4 -10.62 2.63 4.59
CA LEU A 4 -9.38 2.47 5.35
C LEU A 4 -8.21 3.18 4.65
N LEU A 5 -8.16 3.12 3.32
CA LEU A 5 -7.12 3.76 2.52
C LEU A 5 -7.21 5.29 2.65
N PHE A 6 -8.42 5.85 2.60
CA PHE A 6 -8.60 7.30 2.81
C PHE A 6 -8.17 7.74 4.20
N ASN A 7 -8.47 6.97 5.25
CA ASN A 7 -8.02 7.28 6.62
C ASN A 7 -6.49 7.18 6.77
N ALA A 8 -5.84 6.38 5.91
CA ALA A 8 -4.39 6.26 5.84
C ALA A 8 -3.73 7.35 4.95
N GLY A 9 -4.50 8.31 4.43
CA GLY A 9 -3.98 9.39 3.57
C GLY A 9 -3.85 9.02 2.09
N ILE A 10 -4.31 7.84 1.68
CA ILE A 10 -4.26 7.39 0.28
C ILE A 10 -5.48 7.97 -0.46
N THR A 11 -5.24 9.04 -1.21
CA THR A 11 -6.27 9.77 -1.99
C THR A 11 -6.36 9.30 -3.44
N ASN A 12 -5.26 8.78 -3.99
CA ASN A 12 -5.14 8.24 -5.35
C ASN A 12 -5.17 6.70 -5.34
N ALA A 13 -6.19 6.11 -4.70
CA ALA A 13 -6.26 4.68 -4.44
C ALA A 13 -6.29 3.78 -5.70
N LEU A 14 -6.73 4.32 -6.85
CA LEU A 14 -6.88 3.57 -8.11
C LEU A 14 -5.85 3.97 -9.18
N LEU A 15 -4.85 4.78 -8.84
CA LEU A 15 -3.82 5.24 -9.77
C LEU A 15 -2.46 4.64 -9.42
N SER A 16 -1.60 4.53 -10.43
CA SER A 16 -0.18 4.23 -10.27
C SER A 16 0.63 5.50 -10.05
N CYS A 17 1.60 5.45 -9.14
CA CYS A 17 2.55 6.55 -8.95
C CYS A 17 3.62 6.58 -10.05
N CYS A 18 4.14 5.43 -10.47
CA CYS A 18 5.18 5.28 -11.46
C CYS A 18 4.65 4.69 -12.77
N GLY A 19 4.81 5.42 -13.85
CA GLY A 19 4.38 5.01 -15.18
C GLY A 19 2.86 4.89 -15.32
N ASN A 20 2.44 4.40 -16.49
CA ASN A 20 1.04 4.14 -16.83
C ASN A 20 0.94 2.95 -17.79
N SER A 21 -0.27 2.69 -18.32
CA SER A 21 -0.54 1.58 -19.24
C SER A 21 0.24 1.65 -20.56
N THR A 22 0.74 2.81 -20.96
CA THR A 22 1.46 3.03 -22.21
C THR A 22 2.97 3.04 -21.99
N VAL A 23 3.44 3.68 -20.92
CA VAL A 23 4.86 3.74 -20.54
C VAL A 23 5.02 3.15 -19.14
N PRO A 24 5.32 1.84 -19.06
CA PRO A 24 5.58 1.16 -17.79
C PRO A 24 6.69 1.82 -16.97
N CYS A 25 6.60 1.67 -15.65
CA CYS A 25 7.66 2.09 -14.73
C CYS A 25 9.01 1.48 -15.13
N GLY A 26 10.09 2.26 -14.99
CA GLY A 26 11.45 1.84 -15.36
C GLY A 26 11.77 1.89 -16.86
N ARG A 27 10.83 2.31 -17.72
CA ARG A 27 11.10 2.58 -19.13
C ARG A 27 11.44 4.06 -19.38
N PRO A 28 12.24 4.38 -20.42
CA PRO A 28 12.47 5.77 -20.81
C PRO A 28 11.16 6.52 -21.04
N GLY A 29 11.03 7.70 -20.44
CA GLY A 29 9.83 8.53 -20.53
C GLY A 29 8.75 8.21 -19.50
N CYS A 30 8.96 7.27 -18.56
CA CYS A 30 8.04 7.10 -17.44
C CYS A 30 8.11 8.31 -16.48
N SER A 31 6.96 8.71 -15.94
CA SER A 31 6.89 9.68 -14.84
C SER A 31 6.74 8.96 -13.49
N VAL A 32 7.14 9.63 -12.42
CA VAL A 32 6.85 9.24 -11.05
C VAL A 32 6.05 10.38 -10.41
N CYS A 33 5.05 10.04 -9.62
CA CYS A 33 4.24 11.01 -8.87
C CYS A 33 5.09 11.73 -7.81
N ASP A 34 4.63 12.91 -7.36
CA ASP A 34 5.38 13.71 -6.39
C ASP A 34 5.39 13.10 -4.98
N ASP A 35 4.28 12.49 -4.57
CA ASP A 35 4.13 11.87 -3.25
C ASP A 35 3.54 10.45 -3.34
N PRO A 36 4.39 9.41 -3.34
CA PRO A 36 3.97 8.02 -3.37
C PRO A 36 3.09 7.59 -2.19
N SER A 37 3.10 8.31 -1.06
CA SER A 37 2.31 7.96 0.12
C SER A 37 0.80 8.15 -0.10
N THR A 38 0.42 8.96 -1.08
CA THR A 38 -0.98 9.25 -1.44
C THR A 38 -1.56 8.27 -2.46
N TYR A 39 -0.76 7.37 -3.03
CA TYR A 39 -1.15 6.47 -4.12
C TYR A 39 -1.41 5.04 -3.65
N GLY A 40 -2.39 4.37 -4.27
CA GLY A 40 -2.70 2.97 -3.99
C GLY A 40 -1.71 2.00 -4.64
N SER A 41 -1.21 2.34 -5.83
CA SER A 41 -0.28 1.48 -6.58
C SER A 41 1.02 2.21 -6.91
N TRP A 42 2.12 1.47 -6.87
CA TRP A 42 3.40 1.91 -7.40
C TRP A 42 3.38 1.91 -8.94
N ASP A 43 3.17 0.77 -9.60
CA ASP A 43 3.34 0.64 -11.07
C ASP A 43 2.09 0.11 -11.80
N GLY A 44 0.95 0.09 -11.13
CA GLY A 44 -0.31 -0.49 -11.61
C GLY A 44 -0.50 -1.96 -11.22
N THR A 45 0.54 -2.64 -10.71
CA THR A 45 0.48 -4.03 -10.24
C THR A 45 0.84 -4.13 -8.76
N HIS A 46 1.93 -3.48 -8.36
CA HIS A 46 2.43 -3.49 -6.98
C HIS A 46 1.81 -2.36 -6.17
N PRO A 47 1.48 -2.57 -4.88
CA PRO A 47 1.12 -1.51 -3.96
C PRO A 47 2.27 -0.55 -3.67
N THR A 48 1.95 0.67 -3.24
CA THR A 48 2.96 1.57 -2.65
C THR A 48 3.35 1.10 -1.26
N GLU A 49 4.46 1.62 -0.73
CA GLU A 49 4.87 1.40 0.65
C GLU A 49 3.77 1.77 1.65
N ALA A 50 3.03 2.86 1.41
CA ALA A 50 1.93 3.29 2.26
C ALA A 50 0.82 2.23 2.35
N VAL A 51 0.45 1.61 1.22
CA VAL A 51 -0.51 0.49 1.24
C VAL A 51 0.08 -0.74 1.91
N TYR A 52 1.34 -1.08 1.65
CA TYR A 52 2.01 -2.19 2.34
C TYR A 52 2.02 -2.01 3.86
N LYS A 53 2.19 -0.78 4.36
CA LYS A 53 2.11 -0.46 5.78
C LYS A 53 0.72 -0.72 6.36
N VAL A 54 -0.34 -0.33 5.66
CA VAL A 54 -1.73 -0.62 6.06
C VAL A 54 -1.99 -2.14 6.09
N ILE A 55 -1.51 -2.87 5.09
CA ILE A 55 -1.64 -4.34 5.04
C ILE A 55 -0.88 -4.99 6.22
N ALA A 56 0.37 -4.60 6.43
CA ALA A 56 1.20 -5.13 7.51
C ALA A 56 0.58 -4.85 8.89
N ASP A 57 0.07 -3.63 9.12
CA ASP A 57 -0.61 -3.28 10.36
C ASP A 57 -1.88 -4.13 10.57
N GLY A 58 -2.66 -4.35 9.51
CA GLY A 58 -3.82 -5.24 9.56
C GLY A 58 -3.46 -6.70 9.91
N VAL A 59 -2.32 -7.20 9.44
CA VAL A 59 -1.83 -8.56 9.77
C VAL A 59 -1.29 -8.64 11.20
N LEU A 60 -0.55 -7.62 11.62
CA LEU A 60 0.12 -7.61 12.92
C LEU A 60 -0.86 -7.33 14.07
N HIS A 61 -1.79 -6.40 13.88
CA HIS A 61 -2.61 -5.82 14.95
C HIS A 61 -4.12 -5.88 14.67
N GLY A 62 -4.53 -6.15 13.43
CA GLY A 62 -5.93 -6.04 13.03
C GLY A 62 -6.82 -7.15 13.59
N PRO A 63 -8.12 -6.86 13.86
CA PRO A 63 -9.05 -7.81 14.46
C PRO A 63 -9.44 -8.98 13.53
N TYR A 64 -9.04 -8.90 12.26
CA TYR A 64 -9.32 -9.91 11.24
C TYR A 64 -8.12 -10.85 11.00
N ALA A 65 -6.99 -10.62 11.67
CA ALA A 65 -5.89 -11.57 11.68
C ALA A 65 -6.31 -12.80 12.50
N SER A 66 -6.39 -13.95 11.84
CA SER A 66 -6.85 -15.22 12.42
C SER A 66 -5.72 -16.25 12.35
N PRO A 67 -5.47 -17.02 13.42
CA PRO A 67 -6.30 -17.20 14.63
C PRO A 67 -6.19 -16.09 15.69
N VAL A 68 -5.09 -15.34 15.72
CA VAL A 68 -4.88 -14.12 16.54
C VAL A 68 -3.97 -13.16 15.76
N PRO A 69 -3.95 -11.85 16.07
CA PRO A 69 -3.00 -10.92 15.47
C PRO A 69 -1.56 -11.37 15.68
N LEU A 70 -0.75 -11.33 14.61
CA LEU A 70 0.62 -11.89 14.63
C LEU A 70 1.52 -11.21 15.68
N ALA A 71 1.30 -9.95 16.00
CA ALA A 71 2.05 -9.25 17.05
C ALA A 71 1.84 -9.87 18.45
N THR A 72 0.81 -10.69 18.64
CA THR A 72 0.47 -11.32 19.92
C THR A 72 0.90 -12.79 20.03
N THR A 73 1.48 -13.38 18.97
CA THR A 73 1.84 -14.81 18.97
C THR A 73 3.15 -15.10 19.69
N CYS A 74 4.06 -14.13 19.78
CA CYS A 74 5.32 -14.27 20.51
C CYS A 74 5.14 -13.78 21.95
N SER A 75 5.61 -14.55 22.94
CA SER A 75 5.70 -14.05 24.30
C SER A 75 6.69 -12.88 24.36
N PRO A 76 6.42 -11.79 25.10
CA PRO A 76 7.41 -10.75 25.33
C PRO A 76 8.62 -11.39 26.02
N SER A 77 9.82 -11.10 25.50
CA SER A 77 11.11 -11.47 26.09
C SER A 77 11.36 -10.78 27.41
#